data_AF-A0A3C0U574-F1
#
_entry.id   AF-A0A3C0U574-F1
#
_cell.length_a   1.000
_cell.length_b   1.000
_cell.length_c   1.000
_cell.angle_alpha   90.00
_cell.angle_beta   90.00
_cell.angle_gamma   90.00
#
_symmetry.space_group_name_H-M   'P 1'
#
loop_
_entity.id
_entity.type
_entity.pdbx_description
1 polymer ?
#
loop_
_entity_poly.entity_id
_entity_poly.type
_entity_poly.pdbx_seq_one_letter_code
_entity_poly.pdbx_strand_id
1 'polypeptide(L)' 'MPEFLLKVQGTIHTLSTPWVMGILNITPDSFFTGSRFSAPDDAAREARAML' A
#
# COMPACT_ATOMS: atom_id res chain seq x y z
N MET A 1 -7.56 -16.74 20.36
CA MET A 1 -8.11 -15.77 19.38
C MET A 1 -8.36 -16.52 18.09
N PRO A 2 -9.45 -16.24 17.37
CA PRO A 2 -9.62 -16.76 16.02
C PRO A 2 -8.46 -16.27 15.14
N GLU A 3 -7.96 -17.15 14.28
CA GLU A 3 -6.93 -16.81 13.31
C GLU A 3 -7.58 -16.08 12.13
N PHE A 4 -7.16 -14.84 11.86
CA PHE A 4 -7.68 -14.07 10.75
C PHE A 4 -6.92 -14.44 9.48
N LEU A 5 -7.65 -14.92 8.48
CA LEU A 5 -7.10 -15.29 7.18
C LEU A 5 -7.47 -14.23 6.15
N LEU A 6 -6.47 -13.71 5.44
CA LEU A 6 -6.66 -12.80 4.32
C LEU A 6 -6.23 -13.48 3.03
N LYS A 7 -7.15 -13.59 2.06
CA LYS A 7 -6.83 -14.10 0.73
C LYS A 7 -6.51 -12.94 -0.21
N VAL A 8 -5.26 -12.86 -0.67
CA VAL A 8 -4.80 -11.84 -1.64
C VAL A 8 -4.29 -12.56 -2.88
N GLN A 9 -4.93 -12.30 -4.03
CA GLN A 9 -4.55 -12.89 -5.33
C GLN A 9 -4.36 -14.43 -5.30
N GLY A 10 -5.17 -15.16 -4.53
CA GLY A 10 -5.07 -16.61 -4.43
C GLY A 10 -4.17 -17.14 -3.32
N THR A 11 -3.31 -16.29 -2.74
CA THR A 11 -2.46 -16.62 -1.60
C THR A 11 -3.21 -16.38 -0.30
N ILE A 12 -3.10 -17.30 0.65
CA ILE A 12 -3.69 -17.17 1.99
C ILE A 12 -2.61 -16.64 2.93
N HIS A 13 -2.89 -15.54 3.61
CA HIS A 13 -2.05 -14.94 4.64
C HIS A 13 -2.69 -15.09 6.01
N THR A 14 -1.90 -15.47 7.00
CA THR A 14 -2.31 -15.47 8.42
C THR A 14 -1.97 -14.12 9.03
N LEU A 15 -2.97 -13.43 9.58
CA LEU A 15 -2.78 -12.17 10.30
C LEU A 15 -2.55 -12.46 11.80
N SER A 16 -1.51 -13.25 12.09
CA SER A 16 -1.15 -13.64 13.47
C SER A 16 -0.55 -12.50 14.28
N THR A 17 -0.11 -11.44 13.61
CA THR A 17 0.36 -10.18 14.20
C THR A 17 -0.31 -9.00 13.49
N PRO A 18 -0.36 -7.81 14.12
CA PRO A 18 -0.78 -6.60 13.41
C PRO A 18 0.07 -6.37 12.17
N TRP A 19 -0.55 -5.98 11.07
CA TRP A 19 0.10 -5.61 9.83
C TRP A 19 0.02 -4.11 9.63
N VAL A 20 1.06 -3.53 9.03
CA VAL A 20 1.09 -2.13 8.61
C VAL A 20 0.85 -2.08 7.11
N MET A 21 -0.11 -1.27 6.68
CA MET A 21 -0.42 -1.06 5.26
C MET A 21 0.06 0.33 4.84
N GLY A 22 0.98 0.38 3.88
CA GLY A 22 1.39 1.62 3.24
C GLY A 22 0.24 2.26 2.46
N ILE A 23 0.07 3.57 2.59
CA ILE A 23 -0.96 4.34 1.88
C ILE A 23 -0.31 5.04 0.70
N LEU A 24 -0.80 4.79 -0.51
CA LEU A 24 -0.38 5.46 -1.73
C LEU A 24 -1.56 6.19 -2.36
N ASN A 25 -1.62 7.51 -2.19
CA ASN A 25 -2.69 8.34 -2.74
C ASN A 25 -2.31 8.83 -4.14
N ILE A 26 -3.05 8.40 -5.17
CA ILE A 26 -2.82 8.80 -6.57
C ILE A 26 -4.05 9.56 -7.06
N THR A 27 -4.15 10.84 -6.67
CA THR A 27 -5.27 11.69 -7.05
C THR A 27 -4.79 13.04 -7.60
N PRO A 28 -5.49 13.63 -8.60
CA PRO A 28 -5.11 14.92 -9.19
C PRO A 28 -5.21 16.10 -8.21
N ASP A 29 -5.98 15.95 -7.14
CA ASP A 29 -6.31 16.95 -6.13
C ASP A 29 -5.42 16.88 -4.88
N SER A 30 -4.36 16.08 -4.90
CA SER A 30 -3.43 16.02 -3.77
C SER A 30 -2.68 17.37 -3.61
N PHE A 31 -3.04 18.09 -2.54
CA PHE A 31 -2.50 19.42 -2.20
C PHE A 31 -1.08 19.38 -1.63
N PHE A 32 -0.56 18.19 -1.26
CA PHE A 32 0.80 18.04 -0.75
C PHE A 32 1.79 17.89 -1.91
N THR A 33 2.80 18.76 -1.96
CA THR A 33 3.72 18.84 -3.10
C THR A 33 4.50 17.54 -3.35
N GLY A 34 4.75 16.74 -2.30
CA GLY A 34 5.44 15.45 -2.39
C GLY A 34 4.59 14.26 -2.85
N SER A 35 3.26 14.41 -2.95
CA SER A 35 2.35 13.32 -3.36
C SER A 35 1.88 13.43 -4.81
N ARG A 36 2.39 14.41 -5.57
CA ARG A 36 2.09 14.54 -7.00
C ARG A 36 2.98 13.59 -7.79
N PHE A 37 2.48 12.38 -8.03
CA PHE A 37 3.12 11.45 -8.95
C PHE A 37 2.90 11.95 -10.38
N SER A 38 3.99 12.29 -11.07
CA SER A 38 3.94 12.86 -12.43
C SER A 38 3.83 11.76 -13.49
N ALA A 39 4.29 10.54 -13.13
CA ALA A 39 4.20 9.34 -13.93
C ALA A 39 3.93 8.11 -13.04
N PRO A 40 3.40 6.99 -13.60
CA PRO A 40 3.23 5.73 -12.86
C PRO A 40 4.51 5.23 -12.17
N ASP A 41 5.68 5.50 -12.75
CA ASP A 41 6.97 5.10 -12.19
C ASP A 41 7.28 5.81 -10.86
N ASP A 42 6.82 7.05 -10.67
CA ASP A 42 7.02 7.77 -9.40
C ASP A 42 6.19 7.10 -8.28
N ALA A 43 4.96 6.70 -8.60
CA ALA A 43 4.09 5.99 -7.67
C ALA A 43 4.65 4.60 -7.32
N ALA A 44 5.22 3.90 -8.31
CA ALA A 44 5.90 2.63 -8.08
C ALA A 44 7.15 2.78 -7.22
N ARG A 45 7.92 3.87 -7.38
CA ARG A 45 9.07 4.19 -6.51
C ARG A 45 8.64 4.43 -5.08
N GLU A 46 7.56 5.19 -4.86
CA GLU A 46 7.03 5.45 -3.53
C GLU A 46 6.55 4.16 -2.85
N ALA A 47 5.83 3.30 -3.57
CA ALA A 47 5.41 1.99 -3.05
C ALA A 47 6.61 1.14 -2.62
N ARG A 48 7.73 1.19 -3.36
CA ARG A 48 8.95 0.46 -3.02
C ARG A 48 9.63 0.99 -1.76
N ALA A 49 9.47 2.27 -1.42
CA ALA A 49 10.04 2.85 -0.20
C ALA A 49 9.31 2.40 1.09
N MET A 50 8.14 1.76 0.96
CA MET A 50 7.34 1.25 2.08
C MET A 50 7.59 -0.23 2.42
N LEU A 51 8.45 -0.90 1.64
CA LEU A 51 8.84 -2.31 1.80
C LEU A 51 10.11 -2.42 2.64
#